data_AF-A0A150GY54-F1
#
_entry.id   AF-A0A150GY54-F1
#
_cell.length_a   1.000
_cell.length_b   1.000
_cell.length_c   1.000
_cell.angle_alpha   90.00
_cell.angle_beta   90.00
_cell.angle_gamma   90.00
#
_symmetry.space_group_name_H-M   'P 1'
#
loop_
_entity.id
_entity.type
_entity.pdbx_description
1 polymer ?
#
loop_
_entity_poly.entity_id
_entity_poly.type
_entity_poly.pdbx_seq_one_letter_code
_entity_poly.pdbx_strand_id
1 'polypeptide(L)'
;MMPQLILVILLTHHSRNLCAGAFDPGPGNDLTPIVSVTEAQHQAHTGRRHDADDSAHCEGRRCGALYVNMIQRAMALAPANAQGILAVGSFEPLSSARNALEGWVNEAFGSSSAGRLITYATTPSDLLAANLSAYKLLYVPSDNENTDGGITASLHQALGSIRQRIVSFVNNRGGSMIVLTQAGIATDPWAFLPVPLTFTYDDFVDVDTTGLMSQISPQSDSSNLDHSYWHGYWTGPVDWNGLTVMAHKAGECPVASGPNQDCKATGEKTHRTRPLKTRVRAGACGCLLAYKLLPYLCVC
;
A
#
# COMPACT_ATOMS: atom_id res chain seq x y z
N MET A 1 17.61 -0.31 -22.91
CA MET A 1 17.43 -0.61 -21.47
C MET A 1 15.98 -0.37 -21.13
N MET A 2 15.27 -1.38 -20.66
CA MET A 2 13.91 -1.19 -20.14
C MET A 2 14.03 -0.55 -18.75
N PRO A 3 13.25 0.49 -18.42
CA PRO A 3 13.26 1.05 -17.07
C PRO A 3 12.84 -0.05 -16.08
N GLN A 4 13.70 -0.37 -15.11
CA GLN A 4 13.29 -1.20 -13.98
C GLN A 4 12.32 -0.41 -13.11
N LEU A 5 11.43 -1.10 -12.43
CA LEU A 5 10.41 -0.52 -11.59
C LEU A 5 10.83 -0.78 -10.13
N ILE A 6 10.83 0.19 -9.24
CA ILE A 6 11.22 0.01 -7.84
C ILE A 6 9.92 -0.04 -7.06
N LEU A 7 9.33 -1.21 -6.78
CA LEU A 7 8.22 -1.30 -5.84
C LEU A 7 8.72 -1.33 -4.39
N VAL A 8 8.74 -0.20 -3.72
CA VAL A 8 9.00 -0.12 -2.28
C VAL A 8 7.78 -0.63 -1.51
N ILE A 9 7.75 -1.94 -1.23
CA ILE A 9 6.77 -2.49 -0.29
C ILE A 9 7.32 -2.38 1.13
N LEU A 10 6.73 -1.54 1.99
CA LEU A 10 7.24 -1.27 3.35
C LEU A 10 6.21 -0.69 4.32
N LEU A 11 6.17 -1.23 5.53
CA LEU A 11 5.30 -0.82 6.66
C LEU A 11 6.18 -0.58 7.95
N THR A 12 5.67 -0.09 9.11
CA THR A 12 6.44 0.61 10.18
C THR A 12 5.89 0.62 11.65
N HIS A 13 6.80 0.78 12.65
CA HIS A 13 6.73 1.33 14.05
C HIS A 13 6.34 0.51 15.37
N HIS A 14 7.29 0.14 16.27
CA HIS A 14 7.79 0.81 17.53
C HIS A 14 8.83 0.03 18.41
N SER A 15 10.04 0.61 18.55
CA SER A 15 11.02 0.67 19.68
C SER A 15 11.87 -0.54 20.17
N ARG A 16 13.21 -0.47 19.95
CA ARG A 16 14.30 -0.27 20.96
C ARG A 16 15.70 -0.07 20.31
N ASN A 17 16.56 0.68 21.01
CA ASN A 17 17.88 1.21 20.64
C ASN A 17 18.92 0.22 20.06
N LEU A 18 19.75 0.66 19.09
CA LEU A 18 21.23 0.84 19.20
C LEU A 18 21.95 1.13 17.84
N CYS A 19 22.82 2.16 17.89
CA CYS A 19 24.03 2.53 17.13
C CYS A 19 24.36 2.10 15.67
N ALA A 20 24.35 3.13 14.81
CA ALA A 20 25.25 3.55 13.71
C ALA A 20 26.39 2.68 13.14
N GLY A 21 26.47 2.68 11.79
CA GLY A 21 27.69 2.50 10.99
C GLY A 21 27.54 3.20 9.62
N ALA A 22 28.56 3.96 9.19
CA ALA A 22 28.54 4.78 7.97
C ALA A 22 28.99 3.98 6.72
N PHE A 23 28.34 4.22 5.58
CA PHE A 23 28.82 3.75 4.27
C PHE A 23 28.44 4.74 3.14
N ASP A 24 29.34 4.85 2.16
CA ASP A 24 29.37 5.81 1.05
C ASP A 24 28.91 5.12 -0.26
N PRO A 25 27.87 5.58 -0.98
CA PRO A 25 27.54 5.05 -2.30
C PRO A 25 27.99 5.99 -3.42
N GLY A 26 28.86 5.49 -4.30
CA GLY A 26 29.25 6.14 -5.55
C GLY A 26 28.11 6.24 -6.59
N PRO A 27 28.32 6.99 -7.69
CA PRO A 27 27.25 7.42 -8.58
C PRO A 27 26.93 6.37 -9.66
N GLY A 28 25.87 5.59 -9.44
CA GLY A 28 25.20 4.79 -10.47
C GLY A 28 23.83 5.37 -10.76
N ASN A 29 23.68 6.07 -11.89
CA ASN A 29 22.44 6.71 -12.30
C ASN A 29 21.50 5.70 -12.97
N ASP A 30 20.88 4.81 -12.21
CA ASP A 30 19.77 4.01 -12.75
C ASP A 30 18.44 4.78 -12.57
N LEU A 31 17.79 5.09 -13.69
CA LEU A 31 16.58 5.90 -13.78
C LEU A 31 15.35 4.98 -13.82
N THR A 32 14.97 4.50 -12.66
CA THR A 32 13.98 3.44 -12.50
C THR A 32 12.74 3.96 -11.77
N PRO A 33 11.55 4.07 -12.42
CA PRO A 33 10.31 4.51 -11.76
C PRO A 33 10.06 3.78 -10.46
N ILE A 34 9.41 4.42 -9.49
CA ILE A 34 9.14 3.83 -8.17
C ILE A 34 7.66 3.49 -8.07
N VAL A 35 7.28 2.25 -7.78
CA VAL A 35 6.00 1.93 -7.14
C VAL A 35 6.26 1.86 -5.62
N SER A 36 5.28 2.07 -4.77
CA SER A 36 5.39 1.76 -3.34
C SER A 36 4.08 1.16 -2.93
N VAL A 37 4.08 0.10 -2.13
CA VAL A 37 2.86 -0.46 -1.53
C VAL A 37 3.11 -0.56 -0.04
N THR A 38 2.46 0.30 0.72
CA THR A 38 2.77 0.50 2.14
C THR A 38 1.48 0.45 3.00
N GLU A 39 1.57 0.83 4.27
CA GLU A 39 0.96 0.16 5.45
C GLU A 39 -0.50 0.39 5.79
N ALA A 40 -1.09 -0.59 6.50
CA ALA A 40 -1.87 -0.38 7.73
C ALA A 40 -1.64 -1.48 8.78
N GLN A 41 -2.23 -1.27 9.96
CA GLN A 41 -2.35 -2.21 11.06
C GLN A 41 -3.84 -2.47 11.34
N HIS A 42 -4.22 -3.74 11.55
CA HIS A 42 -5.55 -4.11 12.05
C HIS A 42 -5.45 -4.63 13.50
N GLN A 43 -5.70 -3.77 14.50
CA GLN A 43 -6.01 -4.26 15.85
C GLN A 43 -7.51 -4.46 16.04
N ALA A 44 -7.90 -5.72 16.11
CA ALA A 44 -9.22 -6.14 16.57
C ALA A 44 -9.48 -5.83 18.08
N HIS A 45 -8.64 -5.08 18.81
CA HIS A 45 -8.84 -4.92 20.26
C HIS A 45 -8.55 -3.55 20.92
N THR A 46 -8.09 -2.49 20.23
CA THR A 46 -7.91 -1.17 20.90
C THR A 46 -8.47 0.04 20.17
N GLY A 47 -9.06 -0.11 18.98
CA GLY A 47 -9.78 0.97 18.28
C GLY A 47 -8.90 2.14 17.82
N ARG A 48 -7.57 1.98 17.78
CA ARG A 48 -6.67 2.95 17.14
C ARG A 48 -6.27 2.43 15.76
N ARG A 49 -6.45 3.31 14.78
CA ARG A 49 -5.98 3.19 13.40
C ARG A 49 -4.47 3.49 13.41
N HIS A 50 -3.69 2.65 12.73
CA HIS A 50 -2.22 2.66 12.79
C HIS A 50 -1.64 2.51 11.38
N ASP A 51 -2.20 3.24 10.45
CA ASP A 51 -1.78 3.26 9.06
C ASP A 51 -0.62 4.22 8.89
N ALA A 52 0.20 4.04 7.86
CA ALA A 52 1.32 4.95 7.62
C ALA A 52 0.87 6.41 7.57
N ASP A 53 -0.32 6.66 7.03
CA ASP A 53 -0.95 7.96 6.94
C ASP A 53 -1.84 8.34 8.12
N ASP A 54 -1.83 7.56 9.21
CA ASP A 54 -2.45 7.96 10.46
C ASP A 54 -1.56 8.86 11.32
N SER A 55 -2.23 9.68 12.13
CA SER A 55 -1.56 10.57 13.07
C SER A 55 -0.68 9.77 14.02
N ALA A 56 0.54 10.27 14.23
CA ALA A 56 1.58 9.69 15.07
C ALA A 56 2.21 8.37 14.58
N HIS A 57 1.92 7.92 13.36
CA HIS A 57 2.54 6.74 12.77
C HIS A 57 3.77 7.06 11.91
N CYS A 58 3.66 7.12 10.58
CA CYS A 58 4.76 7.58 9.70
C CYS A 58 4.74 9.06 9.35
N GLU A 59 3.88 9.84 10.00
CA GLU A 59 3.80 11.28 9.77
C GLU A 59 5.18 11.96 9.91
N GLY A 60 5.51 12.82 8.94
CA GLY A 60 6.80 13.52 8.89
C GLY A 60 7.98 12.56 8.71
N ARG A 61 8.83 12.47 9.75
CA ARG A 61 10.09 11.69 9.71
C ARG A 61 10.10 10.43 10.57
N ARG A 62 8.97 10.06 11.19
CA ARG A 62 8.90 8.99 12.20
C ARG A 62 9.39 7.62 11.70
N CYS A 63 9.31 7.39 10.40
CA CYS A 63 9.75 6.17 9.72
C CYS A 63 11.07 6.36 8.97
N GLY A 64 12.03 7.04 9.59
CA GLY A 64 13.29 7.40 8.94
C GLY A 64 13.10 8.34 7.74
N ALA A 65 12.03 9.14 7.73
CA ALA A 65 11.60 9.96 6.60
C ALA A 65 11.33 9.19 5.29
N LEU A 66 10.95 7.91 5.38
CA LEU A 66 10.67 7.04 4.23
C LEU A 66 9.83 7.75 3.15
N TYR A 67 8.59 8.15 3.48
CA TYR A 67 7.68 8.75 2.52
C TYR A 67 8.16 10.08 1.95
N VAL A 68 8.84 10.89 2.76
CA VAL A 68 9.48 12.14 2.31
C VAL A 68 10.51 11.84 1.23
N ASN A 69 11.44 10.92 1.52
CA ASN A 69 12.52 10.54 0.62
C ASN A 69 11.99 9.86 -0.66
N MET A 70 10.97 9.01 -0.51
CA MET A 70 10.28 8.36 -1.62
C MET A 70 9.59 9.35 -2.55
N ILE A 71 8.86 10.32 -2.00
CA ILE A 71 8.21 11.38 -2.78
C ILE A 71 9.28 12.23 -3.48
N GLN A 72 10.36 12.62 -2.80
CA GLN A 72 11.47 13.34 -3.43
C GLN A 72 12.05 12.57 -4.61
N ARG A 73 12.33 11.28 -4.43
CA ARG A 73 12.91 10.42 -5.46
C ARG A 73 11.94 10.23 -6.64
N ALA A 74 10.67 9.94 -6.39
CA ALA A 74 9.63 9.83 -7.41
C ALA A 74 9.53 11.10 -8.27
N MET A 75 9.56 12.26 -7.62
CA MET A 75 9.49 13.56 -8.29
C MET A 75 10.77 13.91 -9.08
N ALA A 76 11.93 13.39 -8.65
CA ALA A 76 13.20 13.58 -9.36
C ALA A 76 13.33 12.69 -10.61
N LEU A 77 12.79 11.46 -10.56
CA LEU A 77 12.93 10.47 -11.63
C LEU A 77 11.94 10.61 -12.78
N ALA A 78 10.77 11.21 -12.52
CA ALA A 78 9.70 11.28 -13.50
C ALA A 78 10.03 12.21 -14.70
N PRO A 79 9.41 11.98 -15.87
CA PRO A 79 9.67 12.72 -17.11
C PRO A 79 9.64 14.24 -16.95
N ALA A 80 10.48 14.93 -17.72
CA ALA A 80 10.60 16.39 -17.66
C ALA A 80 9.30 17.15 -17.98
N ASN A 81 8.39 16.55 -18.76
CA ASN A 81 7.10 17.14 -19.13
C ASN A 81 5.95 16.82 -18.16
N ALA A 82 6.20 16.01 -17.13
CA ALA A 82 5.23 15.69 -16.07
C ALA A 82 5.51 16.53 -14.83
N GLN A 83 4.50 16.80 -14.01
CA GLN A 83 4.60 17.64 -12.82
C GLN A 83 3.58 17.28 -11.75
N GLY A 84 3.97 17.43 -10.48
CA GLY A 84 3.07 17.21 -9.35
C GLY A 84 2.68 15.75 -9.11
N ILE A 85 1.68 15.60 -8.25
CA ILE A 85 1.17 14.37 -7.66
C ILE A 85 -0.33 14.33 -7.93
N LEU A 86 -0.81 13.25 -8.53
CA LEU A 86 -2.23 12.92 -8.54
C LEU A 86 -2.52 12.05 -7.32
N ALA A 87 -3.26 12.59 -6.35
CA ALA A 87 -3.66 11.87 -5.14
C ALA A 87 -5.11 11.38 -5.28
N VAL A 88 -5.34 10.07 -5.15
CA VAL A 88 -6.64 9.43 -5.37
C VAL A 88 -7.20 8.89 -4.05
N GLY A 89 -8.19 9.57 -3.49
CA GLY A 89 -8.74 9.29 -2.16
C GLY A 89 -9.76 10.35 -1.78
N SER A 90 -10.50 10.19 -0.68
CA SER A 90 -11.51 11.18 -0.30
C SER A 90 -10.89 12.49 0.20
N PHE A 91 -9.78 12.41 0.95
CA PHE A 91 -8.96 13.55 1.41
C PHE A 91 -9.80 14.71 2.00
N GLU A 92 -10.78 14.38 2.83
CA GLU A 92 -11.58 15.36 3.54
C GLU A 92 -10.66 16.36 4.28
N PRO A 93 -11.06 17.64 4.38
CA PRO A 93 -10.27 18.61 5.14
C PRO A 93 -9.97 18.10 6.56
N LEU A 94 -8.70 18.21 6.97
CA LEU A 94 -8.19 17.77 8.28
C LEU A 94 -8.15 16.26 8.52
N SER A 95 -8.47 15.44 7.53
CA SER A 95 -8.34 13.98 7.62
C SER A 95 -6.88 13.52 7.77
N SER A 96 -6.68 12.35 8.38
CA SER A 96 -5.35 11.74 8.59
C SER A 96 -4.60 11.59 7.25
N ALA A 97 -5.23 10.96 6.26
CA ALA A 97 -4.66 10.73 4.93
C ALA A 97 -4.18 12.02 4.27
N ARG A 98 -4.97 13.10 4.39
CA ARG A 98 -4.62 14.40 3.83
C ARG A 98 -3.46 15.04 4.58
N ASN A 99 -3.52 15.09 5.91
CA ASN A 99 -2.47 15.70 6.73
C ASN A 99 -1.13 15.00 6.54
N ALA A 100 -1.12 13.66 6.47
CA ALA A 100 0.08 12.88 6.22
C ALA A 100 0.70 13.19 4.85
N LEU A 101 -0.08 13.12 3.77
CA LEU A 101 0.42 13.42 2.43
C LEU A 101 0.92 14.86 2.32
N GLU A 102 0.13 15.85 2.75
CA GLU A 102 0.54 17.26 2.71
C GLU A 102 1.80 17.49 3.56
N GLY A 103 1.87 16.86 4.73
CA GLY A 103 3.03 16.89 5.63
C GLY A 103 4.30 16.36 4.97
N TRP A 104 4.25 15.16 4.37
CA TRP A 104 5.39 14.59 3.66
C TRP A 104 5.83 15.44 2.47
N VAL A 105 4.89 15.99 1.69
CA VAL A 105 5.20 16.85 0.54
C VAL A 105 5.80 18.19 0.99
N ASN A 106 5.30 18.79 2.07
CA ASN A 106 5.85 20.02 2.62
C ASN A 106 7.26 19.80 3.21
N GLU A 107 7.50 18.68 3.88
CA GLU A 107 8.83 18.31 4.36
C GLU A 107 9.80 18.07 3.20
N ALA A 108 9.33 17.44 2.12
CA ALA A 108 10.12 17.13 0.93
C ALA A 108 10.54 18.36 0.12
N PHE A 109 9.67 19.36 -0.02
CA PHE A 109 9.87 20.46 -0.97
C PHE A 109 9.73 21.86 -0.36
N GLY A 110 9.61 21.95 0.96
CA GLY A 110 9.42 23.20 1.70
C GLY A 110 7.94 23.50 1.97
N SER A 111 7.73 24.33 2.99
CA SER A 111 6.41 24.72 3.49
C SER A 111 5.47 25.18 2.37
N SER A 112 4.21 24.75 2.44
CA SER A 112 3.14 25.09 1.48
C SER A 112 3.29 24.52 0.07
N SER A 113 4.29 23.65 -0.19
CA SER A 113 4.42 22.96 -1.48
C SER A 113 3.25 22.04 -1.79
N ALA A 114 2.60 21.49 -0.78
CA ALA A 114 1.42 20.63 -0.92
C ALA A 114 0.33 21.24 -1.82
N GLY A 115 -0.06 22.49 -1.55
CA GLY A 115 -1.14 23.17 -2.31
C GLY A 115 -0.81 23.47 -3.78
N ARG A 116 0.47 23.37 -4.17
CA ARG A 116 0.92 23.54 -5.57
C ARG A 116 1.20 22.21 -6.26
N LEU A 117 1.68 21.21 -5.51
CA LEU A 117 2.14 19.95 -6.08
C LEU A 117 1.07 18.87 -6.10
N ILE A 118 0.06 18.93 -5.24
CA ILE A 118 -0.96 17.89 -5.13
C ILE A 118 -2.22 18.30 -5.89
N THR A 119 -2.66 17.44 -6.80
CA THR A 119 -4.01 17.48 -7.37
C THR A 119 -4.80 16.31 -6.81
N TYR A 120 -5.93 16.60 -6.17
CA TYR A 120 -6.80 15.58 -5.60
C TYR A 120 -7.84 15.12 -6.62
N ALA A 121 -7.95 13.80 -6.80
CA ALA A 121 -9.07 13.14 -7.47
C ALA A 121 -9.94 12.47 -6.40
N THR A 122 -10.95 13.18 -5.92
CA THR A 122 -11.80 12.76 -4.79
C THR A 122 -13.08 12.05 -5.20
N THR A 123 -13.36 12.01 -6.51
CA THR A 123 -14.49 11.26 -7.08
C THR A 123 -14.03 10.34 -8.21
N PRO A 124 -14.77 9.27 -8.51
CA PRO A 124 -14.52 8.44 -9.70
C PRO A 124 -14.43 9.25 -11.00
N SER A 125 -15.26 10.28 -11.16
CA SER A 125 -15.21 11.16 -12.34
C SER A 125 -13.90 11.92 -12.47
N ASP A 126 -13.37 12.45 -11.36
CA ASP A 126 -12.10 13.18 -11.38
C ASP A 126 -10.95 12.26 -11.81
N LEU A 127 -10.91 11.05 -11.25
CA LEU A 127 -9.91 10.04 -11.59
C LEU A 127 -10.00 9.60 -13.06
N LEU A 128 -11.21 9.31 -13.54
CA LEU A 128 -11.40 8.84 -14.91
C LEU A 128 -11.01 9.92 -15.93
N ALA A 129 -11.29 11.19 -15.63
CA ALA A 129 -10.93 12.34 -16.45
C ALA A 129 -9.43 12.72 -16.37
N ALA A 130 -8.73 12.36 -15.29
CA ALA A 130 -7.34 12.76 -15.06
C ALA A 130 -6.37 12.22 -16.14
N ASN A 131 -5.57 13.09 -16.73
CA ASN A 131 -4.47 12.67 -17.59
C ASN A 131 -3.28 12.24 -16.73
N LEU A 132 -3.13 10.94 -16.44
CA LEU A 132 -2.03 10.40 -15.62
C LEU A 132 -0.64 10.86 -16.11
N SER A 133 -0.49 11.11 -17.41
CA SER A 133 0.80 11.53 -17.99
C SER A 133 1.18 12.98 -17.70
N ALA A 134 0.28 13.78 -17.14
CA ALA A 134 0.60 15.10 -16.66
C ALA A 134 1.30 15.07 -15.29
N TYR A 135 1.24 13.94 -14.57
CA TYR A 135 1.73 13.81 -13.20
C TYR A 135 3.01 13.00 -13.11
N LYS A 136 3.83 13.29 -12.10
CA LYS A 136 5.06 12.53 -11.81
C LYS A 136 4.78 11.33 -10.91
N LEU A 137 3.83 11.50 -9.98
CA LEU A 137 3.49 10.53 -8.97
C LEU A 137 1.97 10.31 -8.92
N LEU A 138 1.55 9.05 -8.90
CA LEU A 138 0.21 8.62 -8.49
C LEU A 138 0.27 8.21 -7.02
N TYR A 139 -0.41 8.92 -6.14
CA TYR A 139 -0.51 8.58 -4.72
C TYR A 139 -1.90 8.02 -4.41
N VAL A 140 -1.95 6.90 -3.70
CA VAL A 140 -3.17 6.26 -3.22
C VAL A 140 -3.01 6.06 -1.71
N PRO A 141 -3.81 6.73 -0.85
CA PRO A 141 -3.74 6.58 0.59
C PRO A 141 -4.25 5.19 1.02
N SER A 142 -4.25 4.96 2.33
CA SER A 142 -4.91 3.79 2.88
C SER A 142 -6.41 3.83 2.56
N ASP A 143 -7.09 2.69 2.54
CA ASP A 143 -8.55 2.72 2.36
C ASP A 143 -9.26 3.35 3.56
N ASN A 144 -10.48 3.83 3.32
CA ASN A 144 -11.21 4.63 4.31
C ASN A 144 -11.70 3.83 5.54
N GLU A 145 -11.59 2.49 5.54
CA GLU A 145 -11.82 1.69 6.76
C GLU A 145 -10.59 1.73 7.69
N ASN A 146 -9.40 1.95 7.14
CA ASN A 146 -8.16 1.94 7.89
C ASN A 146 -7.69 3.36 8.23
N THR A 147 -7.79 4.34 7.33
CA THR A 147 -7.46 5.75 7.64
C THR A 147 -8.64 6.69 7.43
N ASP A 148 -8.72 7.75 8.22
CA ASP A 148 -9.65 8.85 7.95
C ASP A 148 -9.19 9.62 6.70
N GLY A 149 -10.07 9.82 5.72
CA GLY A 149 -9.74 10.48 4.46
C GLY A 149 -9.17 9.56 3.38
N GLY A 150 -9.26 8.25 3.60
CA GLY A 150 -8.69 7.23 2.74
C GLY A 150 -9.41 7.07 1.39
N ILE A 151 -9.00 6.07 0.62
CA ILE A 151 -9.69 5.74 -0.63
C ILE A 151 -10.99 4.96 -0.36
N THR A 152 -12.07 5.37 -1.03
CA THR A 152 -13.36 4.69 -0.92
C THR A 152 -13.47 3.51 -1.90
N ALA A 153 -14.38 2.58 -1.65
CA ALA A 153 -14.60 1.44 -2.54
C ALA A 153 -14.96 1.84 -3.99
N SER A 154 -15.68 2.94 -4.19
CA SER A 154 -16.04 3.41 -5.54
C SER A 154 -14.84 4.03 -6.28
N LEU A 155 -14.00 4.80 -5.60
CA LEU A 155 -12.73 5.29 -6.15
C LEU A 155 -11.78 4.13 -6.46
N HIS A 156 -11.69 3.14 -5.58
CA HIS A 156 -10.89 1.94 -5.77
C HIS A 156 -11.32 1.15 -7.02
N GLN A 157 -12.64 0.93 -7.20
CA GLN A 157 -13.17 0.30 -8.40
C GLN A 157 -12.83 1.10 -9.68
N ALA A 158 -12.94 2.44 -9.61
CA ALA A 158 -12.55 3.30 -10.73
C ALA A 158 -11.05 3.20 -11.03
N LEU A 159 -10.20 3.10 -10.01
CA LEU A 159 -8.76 2.89 -10.15
C LEU A 159 -8.46 1.54 -10.84
N GLY A 160 -9.17 0.47 -10.43
CA GLY A 160 -9.11 -0.84 -11.10
C GLY A 160 -9.52 -0.78 -12.57
N SER A 161 -10.53 0.02 -12.93
CA SER A 161 -11.00 0.17 -14.32
C SER A 161 -9.97 0.85 -15.24
N ILE A 162 -9.05 1.63 -14.68
CA ILE A 162 -7.98 2.30 -15.44
C ILE A 162 -6.62 1.58 -15.33
N ARG A 163 -6.59 0.33 -14.86
CA ARG A 163 -5.35 -0.46 -14.68
C ARG A 163 -4.39 -0.38 -15.87
N GLN A 164 -4.89 -0.51 -17.10
CA GLN A 164 -4.04 -0.43 -18.30
C GLN A 164 -3.39 0.96 -18.50
N ARG A 165 -4.08 2.03 -18.09
CA ARG A 165 -3.51 3.39 -18.08
C ARG A 165 -2.43 3.52 -17.00
N ILE A 166 -2.62 2.91 -15.83
CA ILE A 166 -1.62 2.86 -14.75
C ILE A 166 -0.38 2.08 -15.21
N VAL A 167 -0.55 0.89 -15.79
CA VAL A 167 0.55 0.10 -16.38
C VAL A 167 1.35 0.94 -17.38
N SER A 168 0.67 1.67 -18.28
CA SER A 168 1.35 2.51 -19.27
C SER A 168 2.05 3.72 -18.63
N PHE A 169 1.41 4.36 -17.65
CA PHE A 169 1.99 5.46 -16.89
C PHE A 169 3.30 5.04 -16.20
N VAL A 170 3.28 3.88 -15.54
CA VAL A 170 4.41 3.36 -14.78
C VAL A 170 5.49 2.79 -15.72
N ASN A 171 5.15 1.79 -16.54
CA ASN A 171 6.13 1.00 -17.29
C ASN A 171 6.64 1.71 -18.56
N ASN A 172 5.80 2.52 -19.21
CA ASN A 172 6.12 3.12 -20.51
C ASN A 172 6.53 4.60 -20.39
N ARG A 173 6.05 5.29 -19.36
CA ARG A 173 6.33 6.72 -19.17
C ARG A 173 7.22 7.01 -17.98
N GLY A 174 7.64 6.03 -17.19
CA GLY A 174 8.50 6.28 -16.02
C GLY A 174 7.79 7.06 -14.90
N GLY A 175 6.46 7.02 -14.87
CA GLY A 175 5.68 7.53 -13.76
C GLY A 175 5.93 6.71 -12.50
N SER A 176 5.89 7.37 -11.35
CA SER A 176 6.00 6.71 -10.05
C SER A 176 4.63 6.58 -9.38
N MET A 177 4.50 5.66 -8.46
CA MET A 177 3.28 5.37 -7.73
C MET A 177 3.63 5.11 -6.26
N ILE A 178 2.83 5.63 -5.34
CA ILE A 178 2.89 5.28 -3.91
C ILE A 178 1.47 4.89 -3.52
N VAL A 179 1.32 3.73 -2.93
CA VAL A 179 0.05 3.12 -2.54
C VAL A 179 0.20 2.75 -1.08
N LEU A 180 -0.78 3.03 -0.24
CA LEU A 180 -0.83 2.51 1.12
C LEU A 180 -1.88 1.39 1.21
N THR A 181 -2.26 0.94 2.41
CA THR A 181 -3.06 -0.29 2.51
C THR A 181 -4.38 -0.22 1.76
N GLN A 182 -4.84 -1.37 1.27
CA GLN A 182 -6.20 -1.51 0.74
C GLN A 182 -6.92 -2.64 1.48
N ALA A 183 -6.47 -2.95 2.70
CA ALA A 183 -6.88 -4.06 3.54
C ALA A 183 -8.40 -4.13 3.80
N GLY A 184 -9.06 -2.98 3.91
CA GLY A 184 -10.50 -2.85 4.12
C GLY A 184 -11.33 -3.06 2.86
N ILE A 185 -10.71 -3.06 1.67
CA ILE A 185 -11.43 -3.33 0.43
C ILE A 185 -11.70 -4.83 0.29
N ALA A 186 -12.98 -5.21 0.38
CA ALA A 186 -13.41 -6.61 0.42
C ALA A 186 -13.16 -7.41 -0.87
N THR A 187 -13.18 -6.75 -2.04
CA THR A 187 -13.07 -7.39 -3.35
C THR A 187 -11.90 -6.82 -4.13
N ASP A 188 -10.99 -7.69 -4.57
CA ASP A 188 -9.80 -7.37 -5.35
C ASP A 188 -9.05 -6.10 -4.90
N PRO A 189 -8.68 -5.99 -3.60
CA PRO A 189 -8.08 -4.79 -2.98
C PRO A 189 -6.84 -4.22 -3.70
N TRP A 190 -6.25 -4.96 -4.62
CA TRP A 190 -5.03 -4.59 -5.33
C TRP A 190 -5.17 -4.71 -6.85
N ALA A 191 -6.40 -4.73 -7.37
CA ALA A 191 -6.71 -4.92 -8.79
C ALA A 191 -6.02 -3.92 -9.72
N PHE A 192 -5.72 -2.72 -9.23
CA PHE A 192 -5.10 -1.64 -10.01
C PHE A 192 -3.58 -1.75 -10.12
N LEU A 193 -2.93 -2.65 -9.35
CA LEU A 193 -1.48 -2.78 -9.41
C LEU A 193 -1.02 -3.19 -10.82
N PRO A 194 0.13 -2.65 -11.27
CA PRO A 194 0.65 -2.93 -12.61
C PRO A 194 1.18 -4.36 -12.76
N VAL A 195 1.34 -5.09 -11.65
CA VAL A 195 1.85 -6.46 -11.58
C VAL A 195 0.92 -7.33 -10.75
N PRO A 196 0.79 -8.64 -11.06
CA PRO A 196 0.09 -9.57 -10.20
C PRO A 196 0.98 -9.88 -8.99
N LEU A 197 0.54 -9.51 -7.79
CA LEU A 197 1.18 -9.90 -6.52
C LEU A 197 0.24 -10.81 -5.75
N THR A 198 0.80 -11.76 -5.01
CA THR A 198 0.04 -12.64 -4.11
C THR A 198 0.24 -12.18 -2.68
N PHE A 199 -0.86 -11.85 -2.01
CA PHE A 199 -0.84 -11.52 -0.60
C PHE A 199 -1.07 -12.79 0.25
N THR A 200 -0.23 -13.02 1.24
CA THR A 200 -0.38 -14.08 2.25
C THR A 200 -0.51 -13.46 3.62
N TYR A 201 -1.54 -13.87 4.36
CA TYR A 201 -1.72 -13.49 5.76
C TYR A 201 -0.70 -14.21 6.64
N ASP A 202 0.00 -13.46 7.48
CA ASP A 202 0.95 -13.94 8.46
C ASP A 202 1.20 -12.85 9.50
N ASP A 203 1.32 -13.20 10.77
CA ASP A 203 1.61 -12.23 11.82
C ASP A 203 3.09 -12.32 12.23
N PHE A 204 3.84 -11.24 12.10
CA PHE A 204 5.26 -11.17 12.48
C PHE A 204 5.61 -9.78 13.02
N VAL A 205 6.82 -9.57 13.52
CA VAL A 205 7.26 -8.29 14.13
C VAL A 205 8.55 -7.77 13.53
N ASP A 206 9.48 -8.68 13.22
CA ASP A 206 10.80 -8.35 12.72
C ASP A 206 10.81 -8.21 11.19
N VAL A 207 11.40 -7.11 10.71
CA VAL A 207 11.72 -6.88 9.31
C VAL A 207 13.18 -6.60 9.08
N ASP A 208 13.64 -7.04 7.93
CA ASP A 208 14.93 -6.66 7.39
C ASP A 208 14.72 -5.68 6.24
N THR A 209 15.65 -4.73 6.11
CA THR A 209 15.70 -3.82 4.95
C THR A 209 16.77 -4.28 3.97
N THR A 210 16.52 -4.06 2.67
CA THR A 210 17.53 -4.33 1.65
C THR A 210 18.55 -3.19 1.58
N GLY A 211 19.73 -3.45 1.00
CA GLY A 211 20.74 -2.39 0.78
C GLY A 211 20.29 -1.27 -0.16
N LEU A 212 19.16 -1.42 -0.85
CA LEU A 212 18.54 -0.36 -1.65
C LEU A 212 17.71 0.59 -0.78
N MET A 213 17.18 0.13 0.36
CA MET A 213 16.54 1.00 1.34
C MET A 213 17.47 2.11 1.78
N SER A 214 18.68 1.77 2.20
CA SER A 214 19.64 2.77 2.69
C SER A 214 20.08 3.77 1.60
N GLN A 215 19.92 3.44 0.32
CA GLN A 215 20.20 4.36 -0.79
C GLN A 215 19.05 5.36 -1.02
N ILE A 216 17.80 4.93 -0.81
CA ILE A 216 16.62 5.79 -1.01
C ILE A 216 16.28 6.56 0.25
N SER A 217 16.26 5.88 1.40
CA SER A 217 15.95 6.43 2.72
C SER A 217 16.98 5.94 3.74
N PRO A 218 18.15 6.58 3.85
CA PRO A 218 19.27 6.13 4.68
C PRO A 218 18.94 5.98 6.17
N GLN A 219 17.90 6.67 6.64
CA GLN A 219 17.45 6.63 8.02
C GLN A 219 16.33 5.62 8.25
N SER A 220 15.80 4.98 7.21
CA SER A 220 14.79 3.93 7.32
C SER A 220 15.48 2.58 7.47
N ASP A 221 15.40 1.99 8.67
CA ASP A 221 16.03 0.73 9.01
C ASP A 221 15.06 -0.12 9.85
N SER A 222 15.42 -1.38 10.13
CA SER A 222 14.57 -2.27 10.92
C SER A 222 14.16 -1.66 12.27
N SER A 223 15.01 -0.87 12.93
CA SER A 223 14.68 -0.29 14.23
C SER A 223 13.53 0.73 14.21
N ASN A 224 13.27 1.35 13.06
CA ASN A 224 12.16 2.30 12.88
C ASN A 224 11.06 1.83 11.92
N LEU A 225 11.27 0.67 11.29
CA LEU A 225 10.28 0.00 10.46
C LEU A 225 9.66 -1.21 11.19
N ASP A 226 10.31 -1.84 12.15
CA ASP A 226 9.71 -2.90 12.97
C ASP A 226 8.50 -2.38 13.75
N HIS A 227 7.44 -3.18 13.85
CA HIS A 227 6.23 -2.84 14.62
C HIS A 227 5.60 -4.01 15.36
N SER A 228 4.60 -3.69 16.19
CA SER A 228 4.00 -4.65 17.12
C SER A 228 3.42 -5.87 16.43
N TYR A 229 2.90 -5.74 15.20
CA TYR A 229 2.35 -6.83 14.38
C TYR A 229 2.21 -6.42 12.91
N TRP A 230 3.03 -6.99 12.04
CA TRP A 230 2.76 -7.09 10.60
C TRP A 230 1.65 -8.10 10.38
N HIS A 231 0.81 -7.92 9.36
CA HIS A 231 -0.35 -8.79 9.11
C HIS A 231 -0.30 -9.53 7.77
N GLY A 232 0.87 -9.59 7.16
CA GLY A 232 1.20 -10.53 6.12
C GLY A 232 2.35 -10.10 5.25
N TYR A 233 2.46 -10.74 4.11
CA TYR A 233 3.51 -10.48 3.16
C TYR A 233 3.03 -10.75 1.74
N TRP A 234 3.66 -10.04 0.82
CA TRP A 234 3.56 -10.21 -0.59
C TRP A 234 4.60 -11.20 -1.09
N THR A 235 4.21 -11.94 -2.12
CA THR A 235 5.13 -12.60 -3.03
C THR A 235 4.80 -12.17 -4.45
N GLY A 236 5.83 -11.96 -5.25
CA GLY A 236 5.69 -11.67 -6.68
C GLY A 236 5.89 -12.91 -7.54
N PRO A 237 5.69 -12.80 -8.86
CA PRO A 237 6.38 -13.69 -9.79
C PRO A 237 7.90 -13.58 -9.57
N VAL A 238 8.68 -14.53 -10.10
CA VAL A 238 10.14 -14.42 -10.15
C VAL A 238 10.54 -13.04 -10.71
N ASP A 239 11.56 -12.41 -10.11
CA ASP A 239 12.02 -11.03 -10.40
C ASP A 239 11.03 -9.92 -10.06
N TRP A 240 9.93 -10.28 -9.41
CA TRP A 240 8.81 -9.40 -9.12
C TRP A 240 8.33 -8.61 -10.35
N ASN A 241 8.53 -9.17 -11.56
CA ASN A 241 8.31 -8.50 -12.83
C ASN A 241 9.03 -7.14 -12.95
N GLY A 242 10.30 -7.13 -12.55
CA GLY A 242 11.17 -5.96 -12.60
C GLY A 242 10.95 -4.98 -11.46
N LEU A 243 10.21 -5.39 -10.42
CA LEU A 243 10.09 -4.67 -9.17
C LEU A 243 11.25 -4.95 -8.23
N THR A 244 11.54 -4.03 -7.31
CA THR A 244 12.57 -4.22 -6.28
C THR A 244 11.97 -4.20 -4.88
N VAL A 245 12.07 -5.31 -4.14
CA VAL A 245 11.74 -5.37 -2.70
C VAL A 245 12.72 -4.56 -1.86
N MET A 246 12.18 -3.84 -0.87
CA MET A 246 12.93 -2.85 -0.07
C MET A 246 12.90 -3.15 1.43
N ALA A 247 11.82 -3.74 1.94
CA ALA A 247 11.86 -4.54 3.15
C ALA A 247 11.02 -5.81 3.02
N HIS A 248 11.33 -6.74 3.90
CA HIS A 248 10.76 -8.07 3.91
C HIS A 248 10.73 -8.58 5.35
N LYS A 249 9.92 -9.62 5.57
CA LYS A 249 9.93 -10.36 6.82
C LYS A 249 11.36 -10.81 7.13
N ALA A 250 11.81 -10.61 8.37
CA ALA A 250 13.20 -10.89 8.74
C ALA A 250 13.59 -12.35 8.42
N GLY A 251 14.76 -12.52 7.81
CA GLY A 251 15.28 -13.83 7.38
C GLY A 251 14.56 -14.48 6.20
N GLU A 252 13.57 -13.83 5.58
CA GLU A 252 12.69 -14.43 4.57
C GLU A 252 12.87 -13.79 3.18
N CYS A 253 14.12 -13.57 2.79
CA CYS A 253 14.53 -13.02 1.50
C CYS A 253 15.87 -13.64 1.06
N PRO A 254 15.86 -14.93 0.70
CA PRO A 254 17.08 -15.65 0.29
C PRO A 254 17.83 -14.98 -0.86
N VAL A 255 17.13 -14.26 -1.74
CA VAL A 255 17.73 -13.47 -2.82
C VAL A 255 17.17 -12.05 -2.78
N ALA A 256 17.91 -11.13 -2.16
CA ALA A 256 17.43 -9.77 -1.90
C ALA A 256 17.50 -8.81 -3.08
N SER A 257 18.18 -9.15 -4.17
CA SER A 257 18.29 -8.28 -5.35
C SER A 257 18.69 -9.07 -6.61
N GLY A 258 18.46 -8.46 -7.77
CA GLY A 258 18.85 -8.99 -9.07
C GLY A 258 17.91 -10.08 -9.59
N PRO A 259 18.33 -10.81 -10.65
CA PRO A 259 17.58 -11.92 -11.20
C PRO A 259 17.37 -13.03 -10.16
N ASN A 260 16.17 -13.56 -10.11
CA ASN A 260 15.59 -14.48 -9.14
C ASN A 260 15.36 -13.89 -7.74
N GLN A 261 15.07 -12.57 -7.62
CA GLN A 261 14.62 -12.01 -6.35
C GLN A 261 13.38 -12.77 -5.84
N ASP A 262 13.51 -13.36 -4.65
CA ASP A 262 12.49 -14.19 -4.00
C ASP A 262 12.48 -13.81 -2.51
N CYS A 263 11.47 -13.02 -2.13
CA CYS A 263 11.37 -12.46 -0.79
C CYS A 263 9.92 -12.50 -0.33
N LYS A 264 9.71 -12.50 0.99
CA LYS A 264 8.42 -12.21 1.60
C LYS A 264 8.36 -10.73 1.90
N ALA A 265 8.12 -9.92 0.87
CA ALA A 265 8.04 -8.48 1.03
C ALA A 265 6.88 -8.16 1.96
N THR A 266 7.10 -7.32 2.95
CA THR A 266 6.10 -7.11 4.00
C THR A 266 4.78 -6.55 3.48
N GLY A 267 3.63 -6.98 4.00
CA GLY A 267 2.33 -6.50 3.55
C GLY A 267 1.26 -6.58 4.64
N GLU A 268 0.02 -6.19 4.30
CA GLU A 268 -1.07 -6.20 5.26
C GLU A 268 -2.35 -6.87 4.75
N LYS A 269 -3.06 -7.48 5.71
CA LYS A 269 -4.29 -8.27 5.63
C LYS A 269 -5.28 -7.70 4.63
N THR A 270 -5.64 -8.48 3.62
CA THR A 270 -6.93 -8.32 2.94
C THR A 270 -7.99 -9.04 3.75
N HIS A 271 -9.10 -8.38 4.09
CA HIS A 271 -10.18 -9.04 4.82
C HIS A 271 -10.84 -10.08 3.90
N ARG A 272 -10.39 -11.35 3.93
CA ARG A 272 -11.28 -12.44 3.53
C ARG A 272 -12.44 -12.40 4.52
N THR A 273 -13.62 -12.02 4.03
CA THR A 273 -14.86 -12.37 4.70
C THR A 273 -14.74 -13.84 5.06
N ARG A 274 -14.71 -14.15 6.36
CA ARG A 274 -14.94 -15.54 6.78
C ARG A 274 -16.21 -15.94 6.04
N PRO A 275 -16.23 -17.05 5.27
CA PRO A 275 -17.50 -17.53 4.76
C PRO A 275 -18.40 -17.60 5.98
N LEU A 276 -19.49 -16.82 5.97
CA LEU A 276 -20.51 -16.91 6.98
C LEU A 276 -20.82 -18.40 7.07
N LYS A 277 -20.32 -19.06 8.12
CA LYS A 277 -20.84 -20.38 8.49
C LYS A 277 -22.30 -20.08 8.71
N THR A 278 -23.13 -20.41 7.73
CA THR A 278 -24.56 -20.47 7.87
C THR A 278 -24.77 -21.37 9.07
N ARG A 279 -24.96 -20.77 10.25
CA ARG A 279 -25.54 -21.48 11.37
C ARG A 279 -26.94 -21.80 10.88
N VAL A 280 -27.09 -23.00 10.31
CA VAL A 280 -28.37 -23.68 10.27
C VAL A 280 -28.77 -23.79 11.73
N ARG A 281 -29.58 -22.83 12.20
CA ARG A 281 -30.31 -22.99 13.44
C ARG A 281 -31.34 -24.07 13.14
N ALA A 282 -30.99 -25.30 13.48
CA ALA A 282 -31.99 -26.31 13.77
C ALA A 282 -32.82 -25.82 14.96
N GLY A 283 -34.15 -25.79 14.78
CA GLY A 283 -35.12 -25.80 15.88
C GLY A 283 -35.68 -24.44 16.30
N ALA A 284 -36.82 -24.07 15.72
CA ALA A 284 -38.00 -23.70 16.49
C ALA A 284 -39.26 -23.87 15.62
N CYS A 285 -40.12 -24.80 16.05
CA CYS A 285 -41.46 -25.01 15.54
C CYS A 285 -42.30 -23.72 15.54
N GLY A 286 -43.08 -23.54 14.48
CA GLY A 286 -44.18 -22.58 14.44
C GLY A 286 -45.22 -23.06 13.43
N CYS A 287 -46.32 -23.61 13.95
CA CYS A 287 -47.43 -24.17 13.19
C CYS A 287 -48.11 -23.13 12.28
N LEU A 288 -48.42 -23.53 11.04
CA LEU A 288 -49.58 -23.02 10.31
C LEU A 288 -50.36 -24.21 9.71
N LEU A 289 -51.64 -24.30 10.07
CA LEU A 289 -52.71 -25.13 9.48
C LEU A 289 -52.84 -24.83 7.96
N ALA A 290 -53.32 -25.67 7.03
CA ALA A 290 -54.13 -26.90 7.06
C ALA A 290 -54.09 -27.64 5.69
N TYR A 291 -54.65 -28.87 5.71
CA TYR A 291 -55.23 -29.72 4.64
C TYR A 291 -54.50 -31.01 4.19
N LYS A 292 -54.97 -32.13 4.80
CA LYS A 292 -55.43 -33.41 4.21
C LYS A 292 -54.55 -34.17 3.17
N LEU A 293 -53.87 -35.23 3.62
CA LEU A 293 -54.13 -36.68 3.36
C LEU A 293 -52.85 -37.52 3.55
N LEU A 294 -52.98 -38.67 4.23
CA LEU A 294 -51.97 -39.67 4.64
C LEU A 294 -51.41 -40.50 3.45
N PRO A 295 -50.50 -41.48 3.68
CA PRO A 295 -49.15 -41.41 4.28
C PRO A 295 -48.09 -42.02 3.30
N TYR A 296 -46.79 -41.93 3.62
CA TYR A 296 -45.78 -43.01 3.54
C TYR A 296 -44.33 -42.51 3.33
N LEU A 297 -43.47 -43.03 4.23
CA LEU A 297 -42.02 -43.24 4.18
C LEU A 297 -41.07 -42.06 3.92
N CYS A 298 -40.37 -41.64 4.99
CA CYS A 298 -39.00 -41.15 4.91
C CYS A 298 -38.02 -42.34 4.97
N VAL A 299 -37.03 -42.35 4.07
CA VAL A 299 -35.69 -42.89 4.33
C VAL A 299 -34.70 -41.80 3.90
N CYS A 300 -33.90 -41.36 4.88
CA CYS A 300 -32.87 -40.32 4.86
C CYS A 300 -33.33 -38.88 4.60
#